data_AF-A0A2D8PD21-F1
#
_entry.id   AF-A0A2D8PD21-F1
#
_cell.length_a   1.000
_cell.length_b   1.000
_cell.length_c   1.000
_cell.angle_alpha   90.00
_cell.angle_beta   90.00
_cell.angle_gamma   90.00
#
_symmetry.space_group_name_H-M   'P 1'
#
loop_
_entity.id
_entity.type
_entity.pdbx_description
1 polymer ?
#
loop_
_entity_poly.entity_id
_entity_poly.type
_entity_poly.pdbx_seq_one_letter_code
_entity_poly.pdbx_strand_id
1 'polypeptide(L)'
;MPETLTINIDDATLPESGGLLEIDVSDFAIDEDDANIITFTDGGDFAGGDASGIELAFMGKDDDEPDEFWFDLAAFNDDFSIEIKSEGPEDTFFFTHVDSFSVAGGIYTINYKGSDDVMQTITLDPGAASVMLLCLARGTSIATPTGEVPIERLGVGDLVLTATNGPAPILFAGRRKVTFPAGDHSQKPVLIPAHAIAPNVPEADLSVSPLHRIFLSGPGVEIATGHPVVAVPAKGLVGWRGIRQKSGQRQIEYFTLLLPRHEAILAEGAPVESLFPGEQALAHLPDADRREIEAAMRDNDVSCDPAAPFLTSQQTQELVADLRDFAVHEQGDPIIHELAPA
;
A
#
# COMPACT_ATOMS: atom_id res chain seq x y z
N MET A 1 -12.28 -15.28 -19.69
CA MET A 1 -11.04 -15.45 -18.87
C MET A 1 -10.52 -14.04 -18.90
N PRO A 2 -10.26 -13.36 -17.77
CA PRO A 2 -9.97 -11.93 -17.82
C PRO A 2 -8.81 -11.72 -18.80
N GLU A 3 -9.10 -10.96 -19.86
CA GLU A 3 -8.13 -10.54 -20.84
C GLU A 3 -7.14 -9.62 -20.12
N THR A 4 -5.85 -9.93 -20.24
CA THR A 4 -4.80 -9.07 -19.70
C THR A 4 -4.29 -8.22 -20.84
N LEU A 5 -4.57 -6.94 -20.77
CA LEU A 5 -4.15 -5.96 -21.75
C LEU A 5 -2.84 -5.30 -21.31
N THR A 6 -1.96 -5.02 -22.26
CA THR A 6 -0.74 -4.23 -22.02
C THR A 6 -0.72 -3.04 -22.97
N ILE A 7 -0.77 -1.83 -22.41
CA ILE A 7 -0.75 -0.56 -23.13
C ILE A 7 0.62 0.09 -22.89
N ASN A 8 1.38 0.30 -23.97
CA ASN A 8 2.62 1.07 -23.92
C ASN A 8 2.29 2.55 -24.10
N ILE A 9 2.73 3.37 -23.16
CA ILE A 9 2.58 4.82 -23.21
C ILE A 9 3.82 5.40 -23.92
N ASP A 10 3.66 5.92 -25.14
CA ASP A 10 4.76 6.51 -25.94
C ASP A 10 4.30 7.82 -26.60
N ASP A 11 5.04 8.89 -26.29
CA ASP A 11 4.87 10.25 -26.83
C ASP A 11 4.99 10.36 -28.35
N ALA A 12 5.71 9.44 -29.01
CA ALA A 12 5.93 9.46 -30.45
C ALA A 12 4.63 9.27 -31.28
N THR A 13 3.53 8.91 -30.63
CA THR A 13 2.24 8.64 -31.27
C THR A 13 1.22 9.78 -31.17
N LEU A 14 1.56 10.94 -30.58
CA LEU A 14 0.57 11.89 -30.04
C LEU A 14 0.46 13.25 -30.77
N PRO A 15 -0.72 13.90 -30.76
CA PRO A 15 -0.94 15.21 -31.39
C PRO A 15 -0.22 16.36 -30.66
N GLU A 16 0.33 17.31 -31.43
CA GLU A 16 1.12 18.50 -31.01
C GLU A 16 0.36 19.57 -30.20
N SER A 17 -0.31 19.25 -29.09
CA SER A 17 -0.86 20.32 -28.25
C SER A 17 -0.99 19.97 -26.77
N GLY A 18 -0.49 20.89 -25.94
CA GLY A 18 -0.52 20.84 -24.46
C GLY A 18 -1.81 20.29 -23.88
N GLY A 19 -1.73 19.15 -23.17
CA GLY A 19 -2.89 18.46 -22.64
C GLY A 19 -2.58 17.11 -21.98
N LEU A 20 -3.63 16.34 -21.72
CA LEU A 20 -3.56 14.93 -21.31
C LEU A 20 -3.59 14.04 -22.56
N LEU A 21 -2.84 12.95 -22.53
CA LEU A 21 -2.93 11.86 -23.49
C LEU A 21 -4.22 11.07 -23.25
N GLU A 22 -5.22 11.24 -24.11
CA GLU A 22 -6.42 10.43 -24.06
C GLU A 22 -6.12 8.98 -24.51
N ILE A 23 -6.32 8.01 -23.60
CA ILE A 23 -6.24 6.58 -23.89
C ILE A 23 -7.65 6.00 -23.77
N ASP A 24 -8.13 5.47 -24.88
CA ASP A 24 -9.35 4.66 -24.94
C ASP A 24 -8.93 3.17 -24.88
N VAL A 25 -9.28 2.47 -23.81
CA VAL A 25 -8.89 1.05 -23.63
C VAL A 25 -9.57 0.15 -24.66
N SER A 26 -10.74 0.54 -25.19
CA SER A 26 -11.45 -0.23 -26.21
C SER A 26 -10.67 -0.34 -27.52
N ASP A 27 -9.80 0.63 -27.83
CA ASP A 27 -8.93 0.58 -29.02
C ASP A 27 -7.90 -0.56 -28.98
N PHE A 28 -7.67 -1.13 -27.79
CA PHE A 28 -6.63 -2.14 -27.55
C PHE A 28 -7.21 -3.53 -27.20
N ALA A 29 -8.47 -3.60 -26.74
CA ALA A 29 -9.12 -4.85 -26.37
C ALA A 29 -9.58 -5.67 -27.59
N ILE A 30 -9.48 -7.00 -27.52
CA ILE A 30 -10.10 -7.88 -28.52
C ILE A 30 -11.58 -8.09 -28.19
N ASP A 31 -11.88 -8.20 -26.88
CA ASP A 31 -13.23 -8.25 -26.34
C ASP A 31 -13.33 -7.29 -25.15
N GLU A 32 -14.04 -6.18 -25.35
CA GLU A 32 -14.29 -5.17 -24.31
C GLU A 32 -14.99 -5.75 -23.08
N ASP A 33 -15.76 -6.85 -23.24
CA ASP A 33 -16.50 -7.52 -22.17
C ASP A 33 -15.60 -8.41 -21.26
N ASP A 34 -14.32 -8.61 -21.60
CA ASP A 34 -13.37 -9.45 -20.82
C ASP A 34 -12.12 -8.63 -20.38
N ALA A 35 -12.04 -7.33 -20.67
CA ALA A 35 -10.84 -6.48 -20.56
C ALA A 35 -10.51 -5.97 -19.15
N ASN A 36 -10.62 -6.82 -18.13
CA ASN A 36 -10.66 -6.39 -16.72
C ASN A 36 -9.27 -6.15 -16.08
N ILE A 37 -8.17 -6.47 -16.76
CA ILE A 37 -6.81 -6.27 -16.24
C ILE A 37 -5.98 -5.51 -17.27
N ILE A 38 -5.78 -4.22 -17.03
CA ILE A 38 -5.02 -3.33 -17.90
C ILE A 38 -3.67 -3.04 -17.25
N THR A 39 -2.57 -3.30 -17.94
CA THR A 39 -1.22 -2.94 -17.50
C THR A 39 -0.65 -1.84 -18.39
N PHE A 40 -0.23 -0.74 -17.76
CA PHE A 40 0.44 0.39 -18.38
C PHE A 40 1.95 0.28 -18.17
N THR A 41 2.68 0.38 -19.26
CA THR A 41 4.15 0.36 -19.28
C THR A 41 4.70 1.55 -20.05
N ASP A 42 5.89 2.00 -19.66
CA ASP A 42 6.58 3.08 -20.35
C ASP A 42 7.12 2.62 -21.71
N GLY A 43 6.79 3.37 -22.77
CA GLY A 43 7.27 3.21 -24.14
C GLY A 43 8.30 4.26 -24.56
N GLY A 44 8.56 5.30 -23.76
CA GLY A 44 9.53 6.37 -24.03
C GLY A 44 9.18 7.70 -23.33
N ASP A 45 10.22 8.52 -23.09
CA ASP A 45 10.14 9.78 -22.32
C ASP A 45 9.02 10.73 -22.81
N PHE A 46 8.32 11.36 -21.85
CA PHE A 46 7.45 12.53 -22.09
C PHE A 46 8.24 13.81 -22.45
N ALA A 47 9.58 13.74 -22.40
CA ALA A 47 10.48 14.88 -22.49
C ALA A 47 10.56 15.56 -23.88
N GLY A 48 9.65 15.23 -24.81
CA GLY A 48 9.62 15.78 -26.16
C GLY A 48 8.23 16.13 -26.71
N GLY A 49 7.15 15.70 -26.06
CA GLY A 49 5.77 16.02 -26.43
C GLY A 49 5.20 17.21 -25.66
N ASP A 50 4.06 17.73 -26.11
CA ASP A 50 3.32 18.74 -25.34
C ASP A 50 2.44 18.09 -24.23
N ALA A 51 2.37 16.76 -24.15
CA ALA A 51 1.58 16.06 -23.14
C ALA A 51 2.22 16.16 -21.75
N SER A 52 1.40 16.34 -20.72
CA SER A 52 1.85 16.43 -19.30
C SER A 52 1.18 15.39 -18.38
N GLY A 53 0.47 14.44 -18.99
CA GLY A 53 -0.29 13.42 -18.31
C GLY A 53 -1.11 12.56 -19.25
N ILE A 54 -1.94 11.70 -18.67
CA ILE A 54 -2.75 10.68 -19.31
C ILE A 54 -4.19 10.89 -18.84
N GLU A 55 -5.15 10.87 -19.76
CA GLU A 55 -6.58 10.81 -19.48
C GLU A 55 -7.10 9.44 -19.95
N LEU A 56 -7.60 8.65 -19.01
CA LEU A 56 -8.26 7.38 -19.30
C LEU A 56 -9.75 7.65 -19.53
N ALA A 57 -10.19 7.63 -20.79
CA ALA A 57 -11.50 8.16 -21.18
C ALA A 57 -12.62 7.13 -21.32
N PHE A 58 -12.29 5.86 -21.58
CA PHE A 58 -13.27 4.77 -21.70
C PHE A 58 -12.65 3.44 -21.24
N MET A 59 -13.33 2.75 -20.33
CA MET A 59 -12.82 1.59 -19.57
C MET A 59 -13.86 0.47 -19.69
N GLY A 60 -13.61 -0.53 -20.56
CA GLY A 60 -14.54 -1.65 -20.74
C GLY A 60 -15.96 -1.25 -21.14
N LYS A 61 -16.92 -2.18 -21.09
CA LYS A 61 -18.34 -1.84 -21.03
C LYS A 61 -18.80 -1.88 -19.58
N ASP A 62 -19.77 -1.04 -19.25
CA ASP A 62 -20.64 -1.06 -18.05
C ASP A 62 -21.28 -2.45 -17.84
N ASP A 63 -20.47 -3.42 -17.40
CA ASP A 63 -20.82 -4.82 -17.18
C ASP A 63 -20.87 -5.21 -15.69
N ASP A 64 -20.71 -4.21 -14.81
CA ASP A 64 -20.60 -4.33 -13.35
C ASP A 64 -19.41 -5.21 -12.88
N GLU A 65 -18.41 -5.49 -13.72
CA GLU A 65 -17.18 -6.20 -13.32
C GLU A 65 -16.08 -5.22 -12.88
N PRO A 66 -15.26 -5.55 -11.86
CA PRO A 66 -14.17 -4.67 -11.41
C PRO A 66 -13.01 -4.64 -12.40
N ASP A 67 -12.62 -3.44 -12.84
CA ASP A 67 -11.40 -3.23 -13.62
C ASP A 67 -10.17 -3.00 -12.72
N GLU A 68 -9.04 -3.62 -13.10
CA GLU A 68 -7.75 -3.43 -12.44
C GLU A 68 -6.76 -2.71 -13.37
N PHE A 69 -6.34 -1.50 -12.99
CA PHE A 69 -5.37 -0.67 -13.70
C PHE A 69 -4.00 -0.74 -13.04
N TRP A 70 -3.04 -1.38 -13.69
CA TRP A 70 -1.70 -1.63 -13.19
C TRP A 70 -0.70 -0.68 -13.84
N PHE A 71 -0.02 0.15 -13.06
CA PHE A 71 1.07 1.01 -13.53
C PHE A 71 2.39 0.48 -13.02
N ASP A 72 3.24 -0.05 -13.92
CA ASP A 72 4.60 -0.45 -13.56
C ASP A 72 5.57 0.72 -13.70
N LEU A 73 5.84 1.40 -12.58
CA LEU A 73 6.68 2.60 -12.55
C LEU A 73 8.19 2.32 -12.70
N ALA A 74 8.62 1.05 -12.81
CA ALA A 74 10.04 0.72 -12.91
C ALA A 74 10.73 1.29 -14.16
N ALA A 75 9.99 1.41 -15.26
CA ALA A 75 10.53 1.86 -16.53
C ALA A 75 10.46 3.38 -16.69
N PHE A 76 9.43 4.00 -16.11
CA PHE A 76 9.21 5.46 -16.16
C PHE A 76 10.33 6.25 -15.49
N ASN A 77 10.55 7.48 -15.95
CA ASN A 77 11.57 8.41 -15.48
C ASN A 77 11.11 9.88 -15.49
N ASP A 78 9.80 10.15 -15.58
CA ASP A 78 9.22 11.50 -15.72
C ASP A 78 8.11 11.80 -14.69
N ASP A 79 7.83 13.08 -14.45
CA ASP A 79 6.63 13.51 -13.74
C ASP A 79 5.42 13.54 -14.69
N PHE A 80 4.29 12.96 -14.30
CA PHE A 80 3.06 13.03 -15.12
C PHE A 80 1.78 12.99 -14.29
N SER A 81 0.67 13.43 -14.89
CA SER A 81 -0.67 13.32 -14.30
C SER A 81 -1.45 12.14 -14.90
N ILE A 82 -2.36 11.55 -14.14
CA ILE A 82 -3.32 10.55 -14.60
C ILE A 82 -4.70 11.05 -14.15
N GLU A 83 -5.61 11.22 -15.09
CA GLU A 83 -7.02 11.46 -14.81
C GLU A 83 -7.83 10.29 -15.36
N ILE A 84 -8.84 9.84 -14.61
CA ILE A 84 -9.76 8.79 -15.06
C ILE A 84 -11.19 9.31 -15.06
N LYS A 85 -11.94 8.94 -16.09
CA LYS A 85 -13.41 8.96 -16.06
C LYS A 85 -13.91 7.59 -15.59
N SER A 86 -13.71 7.28 -14.31
CA SER A 86 -14.14 5.98 -13.74
C SER A 86 -15.67 5.88 -13.73
N GLU A 87 -16.18 4.72 -14.11
CA GLU A 87 -17.63 4.46 -14.19
C GLU A 87 -18.21 3.93 -12.86
N GLY A 88 -17.36 3.46 -11.92
CA GLY A 88 -17.79 3.10 -10.58
C GLY A 88 -16.69 2.67 -9.59
N PRO A 89 -17.04 2.40 -8.32
CA PRO A 89 -16.09 2.17 -7.22
C PRO A 89 -15.43 0.78 -7.20
N GLU A 90 -15.87 -0.13 -8.06
CA GLU A 90 -15.31 -1.46 -8.28
C GLU A 90 -13.90 -1.40 -8.89
N ASP A 91 -13.64 -0.39 -9.72
CA ASP A 91 -12.37 -0.11 -10.37
C ASP A 91 -11.23 0.10 -9.39
N THR A 92 -10.01 -0.32 -9.74
CA THR A 92 -8.85 -0.17 -8.86
C THR A 92 -7.54 0.05 -9.57
N PHE A 93 -6.84 1.08 -9.11
CA PHE A 93 -5.46 1.31 -9.49
C PHE A 93 -4.48 0.59 -8.56
N PHE A 94 -3.48 0.00 -9.21
CA PHE A 94 -2.32 -0.61 -8.60
C PHE A 94 -1.07 0.04 -9.16
N PHE A 95 -0.36 0.81 -8.32
CA PHE A 95 0.93 1.38 -8.68
C PHE A 95 2.05 0.54 -8.14
N THR A 96 2.92 0.07 -9.03
CA THR A 96 4.11 -0.68 -8.68
C THR A 96 5.33 0.24 -8.60
N HIS A 97 6.42 -0.21 -7.98
CA HIS A 97 7.63 0.61 -7.81
C HIS A 97 7.47 1.95 -7.06
N VAL A 98 6.34 2.14 -6.37
CA VAL A 98 6.10 3.27 -5.46
C VAL A 98 7.12 3.29 -4.31
N ASP A 99 7.65 4.47 -4.01
CA ASP A 99 8.46 4.76 -2.83
C ASP A 99 7.57 5.27 -1.68
N SER A 100 6.76 6.27 -1.99
CA SER A 100 5.84 6.94 -1.06
C SER A 100 4.66 7.55 -1.80
N PHE A 101 3.62 7.92 -1.08
CA PHE A 101 2.49 8.63 -1.66
C PHE A 101 1.91 9.58 -0.62
N SER A 102 1.20 10.59 -1.12
CA SER A 102 0.33 11.45 -0.34
C SER A 102 -0.95 11.69 -1.13
N VAL A 103 -1.98 12.19 -0.47
CA VAL A 103 -3.23 12.58 -1.11
C VAL A 103 -3.66 13.94 -0.56
N ALA A 104 -4.13 14.83 -1.42
CA ALA A 104 -4.82 16.05 -1.05
C ALA A 104 -6.04 16.26 -1.95
N GLY A 105 -7.24 16.41 -1.36
CA GLY A 105 -8.46 16.69 -2.12
C GLY A 105 -8.88 15.61 -3.11
N GLY A 106 -8.58 14.33 -2.83
CA GLY A 106 -8.86 13.20 -3.74
C GLY A 106 -7.76 12.94 -4.78
N ILE A 107 -6.79 13.85 -4.92
CA ILE A 107 -5.67 13.69 -5.85
C ILE A 107 -4.51 13.01 -5.13
N TYR A 108 -4.07 11.89 -5.67
CA TYR A 108 -2.85 11.20 -5.30
C TYR A 108 -1.62 11.94 -5.80
N THR A 109 -0.58 11.99 -4.98
CA THR A 109 0.78 12.36 -5.35
C THR A 109 1.66 11.17 -4.99
N ILE A 110 2.03 10.38 -5.97
CA ILE A 110 2.78 9.13 -5.83
C ILE A 110 4.22 9.43 -6.21
N ASN A 111 5.13 9.29 -5.25
CA ASN A 111 6.55 9.41 -5.51
C ASN A 111 7.12 8.02 -5.78
N TYR A 112 7.96 7.94 -6.80
CA TYR A 112 8.66 6.72 -7.17
C TYR A 112 10.07 7.05 -7.62
N LYS A 113 10.92 6.02 -7.64
CA LYS A 113 12.27 6.15 -8.15
C LYS A 113 12.27 5.71 -9.61
N GLY A 114 12.54 6.64 -10.52
CA GLY A 114 12.57 6.40 -11.95
C GLY A 114 13.71 5.48 -12.37
N SER A 115 13.66 5.02 -13.61
CA SER A 115 14.69 4.13 -14.20
C SER A 115 16.09 4.77 -14.28
N ASP A 116 16.17 6.09 -14.20
CA ASP A 116 17.38 6.91 -14.13
C ASP A 116 17.90 7.16 -12.70
N ASP A 117 17.28 6.51 -11.69
CA ASP A 117 17.57 6.65 -10.27
C ASP A 117 17.19 8.01 -9.66
N VAL A 118 16.38 8.82 -10.35
CA VAL A 118 15.86 10.10 -9.88
C VAL A 118 14.46 9.92 -9.28
N MET A 119 14.14 10.68 -8.22
CA MET A 119 12.79 10.69 -7.65
C MET A 119 11.85 11.47 -8.55
N GLN A 120 10.77 10.82 -8.97
CA GLN A 120 9.71 11.36 -9.82
C GLN A 120 8.37 11.27 -9.10
N THR A 121 7.40 12.01 -9.63
CA THR A 121 6.09 12.23 -9.03
C THR A 121 4.99 12.04 -10.06
N ILE A 122 4.04 11.17 -9.74
CA ILE A 122 2.78 11.07 -10.46
C ILE A 122 1.69 11.76 -9.66
N THR A 123 0.88 12.55 -10.35
CA THR A 123 -0.42 12.98 -9.80
C THR A 123 -1.53 12.12 -10.37
N LEU A 124 -2.45 11.63 -9.54
CA LEU A 124 -3.57 10.80 -10.00
C LEU A 124 -4.88 11.32 -9.43
N ASP A 125 -5.83 11.63 -10.31
CA ASP A 125 -7.25 11.71 -9.98
C ASP A 125 -7.88 10.35 -10.31
N PRO A 126 -8.24 9.52 -9.31
CA PRO A 126 -8.83 8.21 -9.54
C PRO A 126 -10.34 8.27 -9.78
N GLY A 127 -10.97 9.43 -9.77
CA GLY A 127 -12.43 9.55 -9.86
C GLY A 127 -13.12 8.76 -8.74
N ALA A 128 -13.91 7.75 -9.10
CA ALA A 128 -14.57 6.85 -8.16
C ALA A 128 -13.74 5.59 -7.80
N ALA A 129 -12.65 5.33 -8.52
CA ALA A 129 -11.86 4.10 -8.39
C ALA A 129 -11.07 4.04 -7.06
N SER A 130 -10.84 2.82 -6.57
CA SER A 130 -10.01 2.56 -5.39
C SER A 130 -8.50 2.59 -5.71
N VAL A 131 -7.65 2.88 -4.72
CA VAL A 131 -6.19 2.74 -4.83
C VAL A 131 -5.66 2.00 -3.60
N MET A 132 -4.99 0.87 -3.81
CA MET A 132 -4.70 -0.12 -2.76
C MET A 132 -3.26 -0.08 -2.26
N LEU A 133 -3.04 0.26 -0.98
CA LEU A 133 -1.68 0.45 -0.45
C LEU A 133 -1.40 -0.29 0.89
N LEU A 134 -2.37 -0.47 1.79
CA LEU A 134 -2.12 -0.97 3.17
C LEU A 134 -3.04 -2.15 3.57
N CYS A 135 -2.52 -3.37 3.67
CA CYS A 135 -3.32 -4.55 4.06
C CYS A 135 -2.55 -5.71 4.72
N LEU A 136 -3.26 -6.50 5.53
CA LEU A 136 -2.80 -7.76 6.16
C LEU A 136 -3.34 -9.00 5.44
N ALA A 137 -2.52 -10.04 5.27
CA ALA A 137 -2.95 -11.25 4.58
C ALA A 137 -3.96 -12.08 5.38
N ARG A 138 -4.83 -12.80 4.67
CA ARG A 138 -5.69 -13.84 5.23
C ARG A 138 -4.87 -14.85 6.06
N GLY A 139 -5.41 -15.24 7.21
CA GLY A 139 -4.80 -16.20 8.12
C GLY A 139 -3.81 -15.58 9.11
N THR A 140 -3.49 -14.29 8.96
CA THR A 140 -2.70 -13.55 9.95
C THR A 140 -3.42 -13.53 11.29
N SER A 141 -2.75 -14.01 12.33
CA SER A 141 -3.24 -14.06 13.70
C SER A 141 -3.09 -12.68 14.34
N ILE A 142 -4.20 -12.15 14.88
CA ILE A 142 -4.24 -10.86 15.57
C ILE A 142 -4.44 -11.12 17.06
N ALA A 143 -3.63 -10.48 17.89
CA ALA A 143 -3.76 -10.62 19.34
C ALA A 143 -5.06 -9.97 19.83
N THR A 144 -5.83 -10.70 20.63
CA THR A 144 -7.02 -10.20 21.33
C THR A 144 -6.86 -10.44 22.83
N PRO A 145 -7.68 -9.80 23.69
CA PRO A 145 -7.66 -10.06 25.14
C PRO A 145 -7.89 -11.53 25.52
N THR A 146 -8.46 -12.33 24.62
CA THR A 146 -8.79 -13.75 24.84
C THR A 146 -7.87 -14.73 24.12
N GLY A 147 -6.79 -14.23 23.51
CA GLY A 147 -5.85 -15.01 22.70
C GLY A 147 -5.83 -14.56 21.24
N GLU A 148 -5.07 -15.26 20.40
CA GLU A 148 -4.92 -14.88 19.00
C GLU A 148 -6.11 -15.36 18.15
N VAL A 149 -6.57 -14.50 17.25
CA VAL A 149 -7.69 -14.76 16.35
C VAL A 149 -7.26 -14.45 14.92
N PRO A 150 -7.46 -15.37 13.94
CA PRO A 150 -7.20 -15.07 12.53
C PRO A 150 -8.01 -13.86 12.08
N ILE A 151 -7.37 -12.95 11.35
CA ILE A 151 -7.94 -11.66 10.95
C ILE A 151 -9.28 -11.80 10.21
N GLU A 152 -9.46 -12.85 9.40
CA GLU A 152 -10.70 -13.08 8.66
C GLU A 152 -11.91 -13.43 9.55
N ARG A 153 -11.69 -13.66 10.85
CA ARG A 153 -12.74 -13.97 11.83
C ARG A 153 -13.08 -12.79 12.74
N LEU A 154 -12.33 -11.69 12.66
CA LEU A 154 -12.59 -10.48 13.41
C LEU A 154 -13.64 -9.61 12.71
N GLY A 155 -14.46 -8.93 13.50
CA GLY A 155 -15.46 -7.99 13.01
C GLY A 155 -15.64 -6.78 13.91
N VAL A 156 -16.55 -5.89 13.50
CA VAL A 156 -16.89 -4.67 14.26
C VAL A 156 -17.33 -5.04 15.67
N GLY A 157 -16.77 -4.35 16.66
CA GLY A 157 -17.01 -4.53 18.09
C GLY A 157 -16.07 -5.52 18.77
N ASP A 158 -15.35 -6.37 18.03
CA ASP A 158 -14.32 -7.23 18.63
C ASP A 158 -13.15 -6.39 19.14
N LEU A 159 -12.51 -6.84 20.22
CA LEU A 159 -11.37 -6.18 20.83
C LEU A 159 -10.06 -6.77 20.32
N VAL A 160 -9.16 -5.91 19.84
CA VAL A 160 -7.78 -6.27 19.49
C VAL A 160 -6.80 -5.61 20.44
N LEU A 161 -5.67 -6.26 20.73
CA LEU A 161 -4.61 -5.66 21.52
C LEU A 161 -3.81 -4.69 20.66
N THR A 162 -3.64 -3.48 21.19
CA THR A 162 -2.70 -2.50 20.66
C THR A 162 -1.40 -2.56 21.44
N ALA A 163 -0.32 -2.12 20.81
CA ALA A 163 1.01 -2.18 21.37
C ALA A 163 1.19 -1.25 22.59
N THR A 164 0.52 -0.09 22.59
CA THR A 164 0.74 0.96 23.59
C THR A 164 -0.50 1.34 24.40
N ASN A 165 -1.71 1.20 23.85
CA ASN A 165 -2.93 1.77 24.41
C ASN A 165 -3.93 0.72 24.93
N GLY A 166 -3.49 -0.54 25.07
CA GLY A 166 -4.32 -1.64 25.54
C GLY A 166 -5.36 -2.12 24.51
N PRO A 167 -6.40 -2.86 24.91
CA PRO A 167 -7.40 -3.35 23.97
C PRO A 167 -8.24 -2.23 23.35
N ALA A 168 -8.43 -2.26 22.03
CA ALA A 168 -9.27 -1.32 21.29
C ALA A 168 -10.36 -2.06 20.49
N PRO A 169 -11.58 -1.51 20.39
CA PRO A 169 -12.65 -2.10 19.58
C PRO A 169 -12.42 -1.84 18.10
N ILE A 170 -12.70 -2.84 17.26
CA ILE A 170 -12.77 -2.67 15.82
C ILE A 170 -14.01 -1.86 15.46
N LEU A 171 -13.81 -0.76 14.73
CA LEU A 171 -14.87 0.11 14.23
C LEU A 171 -15.27 -0.24 12.79
N PHE A 172 -14.34 -0.80 12.02
CA PHE A 172 -14.57 -1.30 10.67
C PHE A 172 -13.58 -2.43 10.36
N ALA A 173 -14.04 -3.44 9.62
CA ALA A 173 -13.22 -4.57 9.18
C ALA A 173 -13.41 -4.79 7.67
N GLY A 174 -12.46 -4.29 6.88
CA GLY A 174 -12.45 -4.41 5.43
C GLY A 174 -11.83 -5.72 4.98
N ARG A 175 -12.27 -6.24 3.84
CA ARG A 175 -11.66 -7.39 3.17
C ARG A 175 -11.66 -7.21 1.67
N ARG A 176 -10.60 -7.70 1.02
CA ARG A 176 -10.46 -7.59 -0.42
C ARG A 176 -9.67 -8.74 -1.01
N LYS A 177 -10.11 -9.25 -2.15
CA LYS A 177 -9.30 -10.20 -2.94
C LYS A 177 -8.52 -9.43 -4.00
N VAL A 178 -7.26 -9.78 -4.17
CA VAL A 178 -6.35 -9.21 -5.18
C VAL A 178 -5.78 -10.36 -6.00
N THR A 179 -5.83 -10.22 -7.32
CA THR A 179 -5.17 -11.14 -8.26
C THR A 179 -3.94 -10.45 -8.81
N PHE A 180 -2.78 -11.09 -8.74
CA PHE A 180 -1.53 -10.49 -9.24
C PHE A 180 -1.28 -10.89 -10.69
N PRO A 181 -0.84 -9.96 -11.56
CA PRO A 181 -0.44 -10.28 -12.90
C PRO A 181 0.79 -11.22 -12.92
N ALA A 182 0.99 -11.89 -14.05
CA ALA A 182 2.18 -12.69 -14.28
C ALA A 182 3.41 -11.77 -14.47
N GLY A 183 4.60 -12.22 -14.06
CA GLY A 183 5.84 -11.44 -14.23
C GLY A 183 6.19 -10.63 -12.99
N ASP A 184 5.67 -9.41 -12.84
CA ASP A 184 6.10 -8.48 -11.77
C ASP A 184 5.85 -9.04 -10.37
N HIS A 185 6.85 -8.88 -9.50
CA HIS A 185 6.83 -9.30 -8.11
C HIS A 185 6.72 -8.13 -7.13
N SER A 186 6.99 -6.90 -7.55
CA SER A 186 7.12 -5.74 -6.66
C SER A 186 5.85 -5.46 -5.82
N GLN A 187 4.68 -5.86 -6.35
CA GLN A 187 3.37 -5.72 -5.72
C GLN A 187 2.91 -6.92 -4.91
N LYS A 188 3.56 -8.07 -5.09
CA LYS A 188 3.22 -9.26 -4.33
C LYS A 188 3.41 -8.99 -2.84
N PRO A 189 2.88 -9.80 -1.93
CA PRO A 189 3.05 -9.53 -0.51
C PRO A 189 4.53 -9.55 -0.11
N VAL A 190 4.91 -8.71 0.86
CA VAL A 190 6.18 -8.85 1.56
C VAL A 190 6.00 -9.90 2.64
N LEU A 191 6.89 -10.90 2.66
CA LEU A 191 6.99 -11.90 3.70
C LEU A 191 8.07 -11.48 4.69
N ILE A 192 7.66 -11.32 5.94
CA ILE A 192 8.49 -11.07 7.10
C ILE A 192 8.60 -12.39 7.87
N PRO A 193 9.74 -13.10 7.81
CA PRO A 193 9.89 -14.38 8.50
C PRO A 193 9.76 -14.23 10.02
N ALA A 194 9.36 -15.31 10.68
CA ALA A 194 9.43 -15.38 12.14
C ALA A 194 10.81 -14.94 12.67
N HIS A 195 10.82 -14.14 13.73
CA HIS A 195 12.00 -13.57 14.40
C HIS A 195 12.86 -12.63 13.52
N ALA A 196 12.35 -12.17 12.37
CA ALA A 196 13.15 -11.34 11.46
C ALA A 196 13.34 -9.90 11.94
N ILE A 197 12.39 -9.34 12.69
CA ILE A 197 12.49 -7.95 13.18
C ILE A 197 13.29 -7.93 14.49
N ALA A 198 12.90 -8.77 15.44
CA ALA A 198 13.57 -8.97 16.73
C ALA A 198 13.30 -10.41 17.22
N PRO A 199 13.96 -10.89 18.29
CA PRO A 199 13.62 -12.17 18.88
C PRO A 199 12.13 -12.29 19.20
N ASN A 200 11.47 -13.26 18.59
CA ASN A 200 10.02 -13.52 18.67
C ASN A 200 9.15 -12.43 18.03
N VAL A 201 9.73 -11.63 17.12
CA VAL A 201 8.99 -10.62 16.35
C VAL A 201 9.32 -10.72 14.87
N PRO A 202 8.35 -11.09 14.01
CA PRO A 202 7.07 -11.71 14.38
C PRO A 202 7.28 -13.11 15.01
N GLU A 203 6.30 -13.63 15.74
CA GLU A 203 6.28 -14.99 16.32
C GLU A 203 6.10 -16.07 15.25
N ALA A 204 5.46 -15.73 14.14
CA ALA A 204 5.28 -16.56 12.95
C ALA A 204 5.55 -15.77 11.67
N ASP A 205 5.56 -16.45 10.53
CA ASP A 205 5.72 -15.78 9.23
C ASP A 205 4.55 -14.82 8.96
N LEU A 206 4.85 -13.53 8.84
CA LEU A 206 3.88 -12.47 8.61
C LEU A 206 3.91 -12.04 7.14
N SER A 207 2.75 -11.96 6.50
CA SER A 207 2.60 -11.55 5.09
C SER A 207 1.74 -10.30 4.99
N VAL A 208 2.28 -9.23 4.40
CA VAL A 208 1.61 -7.91 4.33
C VAL A 208 1.72 -7.29 2.93
N SER A 209 0.89 -6.29 2.62
CA SER A 209 1.08 -5.49 1.41
C SER A 209 2.40 -4.71 1.47
N PRO A 210 3.02 -4.37 0.33
CA PRO A 210 4.35 -3.73 0.31
C PRO A 210 4.45 -2.44 1.13
N LEU A 211 3.41 -1.61 1.16
CA LEU A 211 3.44 -0.34 1.90
C LEU A 211 2.85 -0.46 3.31
N HIS A 212 2.34 -1.63 3.71
CA HIS A 212 1.82 -1.83 5.07
C HIS A 212 2.93 -1.52 6.08
N ARG A 213 2.62 -0.65 7.05
CA ARG A 213 3.65 -0.17 7.96
C ARG A 213 3.86 -1.12 9.13
N ILE A 214 5.13 -1.35 9.41
CA ILE A 214 5.64 -2.08 10.55
C ILE A 214 6.19 -1.05 11.53
N PHE A 215 5.79 -1.13 12.79
CA PHE A 215 6.35 -0.23 13.80
C PHE A 215 7.70 -0.80 14.22
N LEU A 216 8.72 0.05 14.30
CA LEU A 216 10.04 -0.29 14.82
C LEU A 216 10.35 0.60 16.02
N SER A 217 10.95 0.01 17.05
CA SER A 217 11.35 0.71 18.27
C SER A 217 12.68 0.19 18.79
N GLY A 218 13.40 1.03 19.52
CA GLY A 218 14.62 0.64 20.23
C GLY A 218 15.73 1.68 20.14
N PRO A 219 16.84 1.46 20.85
CA PRO A 219 17.92 2.44 20.95
C PRO A 219 18.52 2.82 19.58
N GLY A 220 18.70 1.83 18.69
CA GLY A 220 19.23 2.10 17.35
C GLY A 220 18.26 2.92 16.49
N VAL A 221 16.95 2.68 16.64
CA VAL A 221 15.91 3.45 15.95
C VAL A 221 15.90 4.89 16.45
N GLU A 222 15.95 5.10 17.76
CA GLU A 222 15.96 6.44 18.36
C GLU A 222 17.21 7.23 17.97
N ILE A 223 18.38 6.60 17.96
CA ILE A 223 19.64 7.23 17.56
C ILE A 223 19.61 7.65 16.08
N ALA A 224 19.15 6.77 15.19
CA ALA A 224 19.14 7.03 13.75
C ALA A 224 18.06 8.04 13.33
N THR A 225 16.88 7.97 13.96
CA THR A 225 15.71 8.73 13.50
C THR A 225 15.35 9.93 14.39
N GLY A 226 15.93 10.02 15.59
CA GLY A 226 15.53 10.97 16.62
C GLY A 226 14.18 10.67 17.27
N HIS A 227 13.56 9.53 16.96
CA HIS A 227 12.23 9.14 17.44
C HIS A 227 12.28 7.74 18.08
N PRO A 228 11.64 7.53 19.24
CA PRO A 228 11.70 6.24 19.95
C PRO A 228 10.96 5.12 19.21
N VAL A 229 9.99 5.51 18.37
CA VAL A 229 9.18 4.61 17.54
C VAL A 229 8.97 5.28 16.19
N VAL A 230 9.10 4.51 15.12
CA VAL A 230 8.76 4.93 13.76
C VAL A 230 7.93 3.84 13.08
N ALA A 231 7.09 4.20 12.12
CA ALA A 231 6.35 3.26 11.30
C ALA A 231 6.94 3.25 9.88
N VAL A 232 7.35 2.08 9.41
CA VAL A 232 8.12 1.90 8.17
C VAL A 232 7.39 0.98 7.20
N PRO A 233 7.35 1.27 5.89
CA PRO A 233 6.73 0.37 4.90
C PRO A 233 7.50 -0.95 4.82
N ALA A 234 6.78 -2.07 4.77
CA ALA A 234 7.39 -3.41 4.70
C ALA A 234 8.36 -3.59 3.52
N LYS A 235 8.10 -2.96 2.37
CA LYS A 235 8.97 -2.96 1.19
C LYS A 235 10.34 -2.34 1.48
N GLY A 236 10.40 -1.32 2.32
CA GLY A 236 11.66 -0.72 2.77
C GLY A 236 12.54 -1.67 3.58
N LEU A 237 11.95 -2.73 4.17
CA LEU A 237 12.67 -3.75 4.93
C LEU A 237 13.15 -4.93 4.08
N VAL A 238 12.81 -4.99 2.79
CA VAL A 238 13.23 -6.08 1.91
C VAL A 238 14.76 -6.18 1.85
N GLY A 239 15.27 -7.41 2.04
CA GLY A 239 16.71 -7.68 2.11
C GLY A 239 17.28 -7.60 3.54
N TRP A 240 16.49 -7.22 4.54
CA TRP A 240 16.88 -7.28 5.94
C TRP A 240 16.43 -8.59 6.59
N ARG A 241 17.35 -9.32 7.24
CA ARG A 241 17.07 -10.53 8.05
C ARG A 241 16.11 -11.56 7.40
N GLY A 242 16.18 -11.72 6.07
CA GLY A 242 15.38 -12.69 5.31
C GLY A 242 14.00 -12.20 4.86
N ILE A 243 13.63 -10.95 5.20
CA ILE A 243 12.44 -10.26 4.68
C ILE A 243 12.56 -10.13 3.17
N ARG A 244 11.51 -10.55 2.46
CA ARG A 244 11.53 -10.65 1.00
C ARG A 244 10.16 -10.53 0.38
N GLN A 245 10.12 -10.10 -0.87
CA GLN A 245 8.94 -10.19 -1.71
C GLN A 245 8.56 -11.66 -1.96
N LYS A 246 7.27 -12.01 -1.87
CA LYS A 246 6.80 -13.35 -2.24
C LYS A 246 6.87 -13.56 -3.76
N SER A 247 7.29 -14.74 -4.18
CA SER A 247 7.21 -15.20 -5.56
C SER A 247 6.09 -16.22 -5.73
N GLY A 248 5.51 -16.29 -6.93
CA GLY A 248 4.49 -17.30 -7.29
C GLY A 248 3.10 -17.11 -6.66
N GLN A 249 2.88 -16.07 -5.85
CA GLN A 249 1.53 -15.73 -5.36
C GLN A 249 0.71 -15.16 -6.51
N ARG A 250 -0.38 -15.86 -6.88
CA ARG A 250 -1.31 -15.43 -7.94
C ARG A 250 -2.53 -14.68 -7.42
N GLN A 251 -2.98 -15.01 -6.21
CA GLN A 251 -4.12 -14.37 -5.59
C GLN A 251 -3.89 -14.28 -4.09
N ILE A 252 -4.37 -13.23 -3.45
CA ILE A 252 -4.39 -13.10 -2.00
C ILE A 252 -5.70 -12.44 -1.55
N GLU A 253 -6.10 -12.72 -0.33
CA GLU A 253 -7.16 -11.98 0.34
C GLU A 253 -6.53 -11.16 1.47
N TYR A 254 -6.85 -9.88 1.49
CA TYR A 254 -6.30 -8.83 2.30
C TYR A 254 -7.36 -8.26 3.23
N PHE A 255 -6.96 -7.82 4.41
CA PHE A 255 -7.84 -7.31 5.46
C PHE A 255 -7.28 -6.00 6.04
N THR A 256 -8.19 -5.13 6.46
CA THR A 256 -7.89 -3.85 7.12
C THR A 256 -8.81 -3.66 8.32
N LEU A 257 -8.28 -3.08 9.40
CA LEU A 257 -9.02 -2.86 10.64
C LEU A 257 -8.94 -1.40 11.03
N LEU A 258 -10.08 -0.72 11.18
CA LEU A 258 -10.15 0.62 11.75
C LEU A 258 -10.39 0.56 13.25
N LEU A 259 -9.67 1.38 14.01
CA LEU A 259 -9.82 1.55 15.45
C LEU A 259 -10.18 3.02 15.79
N PRO A 260 -10.59 3.33 17.03
CA PRO A 260 -10.87 4.71 17.45
C PRO A 260 -9.68 5.66 17.36
N ARG A 261 -8.46 5.14 17.28
CA ARG A 261 -7.24 5.88 17.02
C ARG A 261 -6.43 5.12 15.99
N HIS A 262 -5.52 5.82 15.33
CA HIS A 262 -4.44 5.11 14.67
C HIS A 262 -3.58 4.42 15.72
N GLU A 263 -3.45 3.11 15.62
CA GLU A 263 -2.75 2.28 16.61
C GLU A 263 -1.87 1.25 15.92
N ALA A 264 -0.83 0.82 16.62
CA ALA A 264 -0.10 -0.39 16.26
C ALA A 264 -0.83 -1.61 16.87
N ILE A 265 -1.40 -2.47 16.03
CA ILE A 265 -2.00 -3.75 16.45
C ILE A 265 -0.95 -4.85 16.42
N LEU A 266 -1.14 -5.90 17.22
CA LEU A 266 -0.21 -7.03 17.25
C LEU A 266 -0.66 -8.13 16.27
N ALA A 267 0.06 -8.28 15.16
CA ALA A 267 -0.16 -9.29 14.13
C ALA A 267 1.02 -10.27 14.08
N GLU A 268 0.76 -11.57 14.32
CA GLU A 268 1.80 -12.57 14.57
C GLU A 268 2.82 -12.08 15.61
N GLY A 269 2.36 -11.40 16.68
CA GLY A 269 3.21 -10.76 17.69
C GLY A 269 3.99 -9.51 17.24
N ALA A 270 3.96 -9.12 15.96
CA ALA A 270 4.61 -7.90 15.47
C ALA A 270 3.65 -6.69 15.50
N PRO A 271 4.12 -5.50 15.94
CA PRO A 271 3.33 -4.28 15.90
C PRO A 271 3.24 -3.76 14.46
N VAL A 272 2.03 -3.77 13.92
CA VAL A 272 1.71 -3.34 12.55
C VAL A 272 0.59 -2.31 12.55
N GLU A 273 0.50 -1.56 11.47
CA GLU A 273 -0.47 -0.48 11.30
C GLU A 273 -1.92 -0.97 11.26
N SER A 274 -2.78 -0.39 12.11
CA SER A 274 -4.23 -0.35 11.88
C SER A 274 -4.56 0.69 10.81
N LEU A 275 -5.74 0.62 10.19
CA LEU A 275 -6.14 1.59 9.17
C LEU A 275 -6.05 3.00 9.74
N PHE A 276 -5.19 3.84 9.15
CA PHE A 276 -5.09 5.25 9.47
C PHE A 276 -6.11 6.04 8.63
N PRO A 277 -7.24 6.51 9.19
CA PRO A 277 -8.29 7.20 8.44
C PRO A 277 -7.95 8.68 8.24
N GLY A 278 -6.72 8.98 7.80
CA GLY A 278 -6.41 10.32 7.29
C GLY A 278 -7.27 10.62 6.06
N GLU A 279 -7.36 11.88 5.63
CA GLU A 279 -8.01 12.26 4.35
C GLU A 279 -7.56 11.36 3.18
N GLN A 280 -6.34 10.85 3.27
CA GLN A 280 -5.66 9.97 2.32
C GLN A 280 -6.25 8.54 2.20
N ALA A 281 -6.79 7.98 3.29
CA ALA A 281 -7.30 6.60 3.32
C ALA A 281 -8.81 6.51 3.06
N LEU A 282 -9.57 7.55 3.42
CA LEU A 282 -11.04 7.56 3.30
C LEU A 282 -11.52 7.80 1.87
N ALA A 283 -10.78 8.61 1.11
CA ALA A 283 -11.16 8.96 -0.26
C ALA A 283 -11.12 7.77 -1.24
N HIS A 284 -10.61 6.61 -0.82
CA HIS A 284 -10.17 5.53 -1.73
C HIS A 284 -10.52 4.12 -1.26
N LEU A 285 -11.53 4.05 -0.40
CA LEU A 285 -12.22 2.80 -0.11
C LEU A 285 -13.44 2.69 -1.00
N PRO A 286 -13.84 1.46 -1.40
CA PRO A 286 -15.08 1.24 -2.12
C PRO A 286 -16.22 1.99 -1.44
N ASP A 287 -17.14 2.52 -2.22
CA ASP A 287 -18.13 3.49 -1.73
C ASP A 287 -18.97 2.97 -0.54
N ALA A 288 -19.16 1.65 -0.46
CA ALA A 288 -19.75 0.97 0.69
C ALA A 288 -18.85 1.01 1.94
N ASP A 289 -17.58 0.64 1.82
CA ASP A 289 -16.57 0.66 2.90
C ASP A 289 -16.33 2.10 3.39
N ARG A 290 -16.21 3.06 2.48
CA ARG A 290 -16.08 4.48 2.80
C ARG A 290 -17.28 4.98 3.61
N ARG A 291 -18.51 4.67 3.20
CA ARG A 291 -19.72 5.06 3.95
C ARG A 291 -19.77 4.41 5.33
N GLU A 292 -19.37 3.15 5.44
CA GLU A 292 -19.31 2.45 6.73
C GLU A 292 -18.29 3.09 7.66
N ILE A 293 -17.11 3.44 7.14
CA ILE A 293 -16.08 4.12 7.92
C ILE A 293 -16.49 5.55 8.26
N GLU A 294 -17.04 6.33 7.32
CA GLU A 294 -17.53 7.68 7.59
C GLU A 294 -18.65 7.66 8.65
N ALA A 295 -19.51 6.63 8.63
CA ALA A 295 -20.51 6.42 9.67
C ALA A 295 -19.84 6.07 11.01
N ALA A 296 -18.87 5.14 11.01
CA ALA A 296 -18.12 4.77 12.20
C ALA A 296 -17.36 5.97 12.80
N MET A 297 -16.75 6.82 11.97
CA MET A 297 -16.06 8.04 12.37
C MET A 297 -17.00 9.15 12.84
N ARG A 298 -18.25 9.14 12.39
CA ARG A 298 -19.27 10.08 12.88
C ARG A 298 -19.83 9.65 14.23
N ASP A 299 -20.01 8.35 14.40
CA ASP A 299 -20.60 7.74 15.59
C ASP A 299 -19.57 7.53 16.72
N ASN A 300 -18.27 7.61 16.40
CA ASN A 300 -17.17 7.45 17.34
C ASN A 300 -16.20 8.64 17.23
N ASP A 301 -15.54 9.02 18.33
CA ASP A 301 -14.53 10.08 18.34
C ASP A 301 -13.19 9.56 17.78
N VAL A 302 -13.15 9.33 16.46
CA VAL A 302 -11.99 8.74 15.77
C VAL A 302 -10.90 9.79 15.58
N SER A 303 -9.69 9.51 16.09
CA SER A 303 -8.52 10.37 15.89
C SER A 303 -7.86 10.11 14.53
N CYS A 304 -7.47 11.19 13.85
CA CYS A 304 -6.68 11.20 12.63
C CYS A 304 -5.20 11.56 12.87
N ASP A 305 -4.71 11.43 14.11
CA ASP A 305 -3.28 11.59 14.42
C ASP A 305 -2.53 10.27 14.21
N PRO A 306 -1.35 10.27 13.57
CA PRO A 306 -0.59 9.05 13.39
C PRO A 306 0.03 8.56 14.71
N ALA A 307 0.01 7.25 14.96
CA ALA A 307 0.60 6.62 16.15
C ALA A 307 2.12 6.84 16.29
N ALA A 308 2.82 7.01 15.17
CA ALA A 308 4.25 7.28 15.09
C ALA A 308 4.58 8.01 13.76
N PRO A 309 5.72 8.69 13.64
CA PRO A 309 6.20 9.23 12.37
C PRO A 309 6.34 8.14 11.30
N PHE A 310 5.92 8.47 10.07
CA PHE A 310 6.04 7.58 8.91
C PHE A 310 7.35 7.82 8.18
N LEU A 311 8.10 6.76 7.91
CA LEU A 311 9.27 6.83 7.02
C LEU A 311 8.90 6.41 5.60
N THR A 312 9.60 6.95 4.60
CA THR A 312 9.55 6.46 3.22
C THR A 312 10.31 5.14 3.06
N SER A 313 10.18 4.49 1.91
CA SER A 313 10.94 3.27 1.62
C SER A 313 12.45 3.55 1.62
N GLN A 314 12.88 4.67 1.03
CA GLN A 314 14.28 5.11 1.09
C GLN A 314 14.77 5.34 2.53
N GLN A 315 14.05 6.13 3.33
CA GLN A 315 14.44 6.40 4.73
C GLN A 315 14.51 5.11 5.56
N THR A 316 13.65 4.14 5.26
CA THR A 316 13.67 2.82 5.90
C THR A 316 14.92 2.03 5.54
N GLN A 317 15.37 2.09 4.28
CA GLN A 317 16.59 1.42 3.84
C GLN A 317 17.84 2.04 4.47
N GLU A 318 17.88 3.38 4.60
CA GLU A 318 18.93 4.11 5.31
C GLU A 318 18.96 3.70 6.79
N LEU A 319 17.79 3.68 7.45
CA LEU A 319 17.66 3.19 8.83
C LEU A 319 18.18 1.74 8.96
N VAL A 320 17.80 0.83 8.06
CA VAL A 320 18.29 -0.56 8.09
C VAL A 320 19.81 -0.64 7.96
N ALA A 321 20.44 0.23 7.17
CA ALA A 321 21.89 0.30 7.08
C ALA A 321 22.51 0.73 8.42
N ASP A 322 22.00 1.79 9.03
CA ASP A 322 22.47 2.29 10.33
C ASP A 322 22.31 1.24 11.45
N LEU A 323 21.18 0.53 11.48
CA LEU A 323 20.92 -0.53 12.47
C LEU A 323 21.90 -1.72 12.30
N ARG A 324 22.32 -2.04 11.08
CA ARG A 324 23.33 -3.07 10.84
C ARG A 324 24.68 -2.67 11.43
N ASP A 325 25.07 -1.42 11.26
CA ASP A 325 26.34 -0.90 11.80
C ASP A 325 26.30 -0.85 13.33
N PHE A 326 25.16 -0.46 13.92
CA PHE A 326 24.96 -0.48 15.37
C PHE A 326 25.16 -1.88 15.97
N ALA A 327 24.52 -2.90 15.38
CA ALA A 327 24.61 -4.28 15.85
C ALA A 327 26.05 -4.84 15.87
N VAL A 328 26.91 -4.34 14.98
CA VAL A 328 28.33 -4.71 14.89
C VAL A 328 29.15 -4.07 16.02
N HIS A 329 28.79 -2.87 16.47
CA HIS A 329 29.60 -2.06 17.37
C HIS A 329 29.20 -2.11 18.85
N GLU A 330 27.90 -2.25 19.18
CA GLU A 330 27.41 -2.11 20.56
C GLU A 330 27.06 -3.44 21.28
N GLN A 331 27.25 -4.61 20.66
CA GLN A 331 26.94 -5.93 21.26
C GLN A 331 25.51 -6.03 21.88
N GLY A 332 24.50 -5.52 21.18
CA GLY A 332 23.07 -5.62 21.54
C GLY A 332 22.17 -5.56 20.30
N ASP A 333 20.90 -5.99 20.41
CA ASP A 333 19.96 -5.85 19.29
C ASP A 333 19.54 -4.37 19.17
N PRO A 334 19.76 -3.70 18.03
CA PRO A 334 19.40 -2.30 17.82
C PRO A 334 17.90 -2.04 17.94
N ILE A 335 17.08 -3.08 17.75
CA ILE A 335 15.63 -3.06 17.90
C ILE A 335 15.28 -3.84 19.15
N ILE A 336 14.62 -3.16 20.07
CA ILE A 336 14.01 -3.76 21.25
C ILE A 336 12.52 -3.45 21.11
N HIS A 337 11.73 -4.47 20.78
CA HIS A 337 10.29 -4.37 20.80
C HIS A 337 9.80 -4.44 22.24
N GLU A 338 9.89 -3.31 22.96
CA GLU A 338 9.20 -3.08 24.24
C GLU A 338 7.83 -2.41 24.03
N LEU A 339 7.25 -2.54 22.84
CA LEU A 339 5.86 -2.13 22.56
C LEU A 339 4.84 -3.21 23.00
N ALA A 340 5.20 -4.09 23.92
CA ALA A 340 4.26 -5.05 24.49
C ALA A 340 3.53 -4.40 25.67
N PRO A 341 2.20 -4.49 25.77
CA PRO A 341 1.48 -3.99 26.93
C PRO A 341 1.95 -4.72 28.19
N ALA A 342 2.18 -3.94 29.25
CA ALA A 342 2.39 -4.44 30.61
C ALA A 342 1.16 -5.19 31.15
#